data_AF-A0AA40TH67-F1
#
_entry.id   AF-A0AA40TH67-F1
#
_cell.length_a   1.000
_cell.length_b   1.000
_cell.length_c   1.000
_cell.angle_alpha   90.00
_cell.angle_beta   90.00
_cell.angle_gamma   90.00
#
_symmetry.space_group_name_H-M   'P 1'
#
loop_
_entity.id
_entity.type
_entity.pdbx_description
1 polymer ?
#
loop_
_entity_poly.entity_id
_entity_poly.type
_entity_poly.pdbx_seq_one_letter_code
_entity_poly.pdbx_strand_id
1 'polypeptide(L)' 'MKGFLQTVTGPVAHTDMGLTLPHEHLFNDLSSVVDEPHYEFSQQLVGKKVSADLQWGLKHDPYCCADNMDR' A
#
# COMPACT_ATOMS: atom_id res chain seq x y z
N MET A 1 23.96 1.56 -26.79
CA MET A 1 23.85 0.40 -25.85
C MET A 1 22.45 -0.18 -25.99
N LYS A 2 22.26 -1.50 -25.94
CA LYS A 2 20.92 -2.09 -25.90
C LYS A 2 20.40 -2.04 -24.46
N GLY A 3 19.34 -1.26 -24.22
CA GLY A 3 18.76 -1.11 -22.88
C GLY A 3 17.86 -2.29 -22.50
N PHE A 4 17.98 -2.75 -21.26
CA PHE A 4 17.13 -3.78 -20.66
C PHE A 4 16.83 -3.40 -19.20
N LEU A 5 15.76 -3.98 -18.64
CA LEU A 5 15.40 -3.86 -17.23
C LEU A 5 15.51 -5.23 -16.59
N GLN A 6 16.01 -5.27 -15.35
CA GLN A 6 16.04 -6.49 -14.55
C GLN A 6 14.70 -6.65 -13.83
N THR A 7 14.03 -7.77 -14.02
CA THR A 7 12.83 -8.17 -13.26
C THR A 7 13.16 -9.29 -12.27
N VAL A 8 12.21 -9.67 -11.43
CA VAL A 8 12.36 -10.79 -10.47
C VAL A 8 12.49 -12.16 -11.15
N THR A 9 12.10 -12.30 -12.43
CA THR A 9 12.24 -13.54 -13.22
C THR A 9 13.29 -13.45 -14.33
N GLY A 10 14.07 -12.36 -14.41
CA GLY A 10 15.11 -12.16 -15.41
C GLY A 10 15.03 -10.85 -16.19
N PRO A 11 15.91 -10.64 -17.18
CA PRO A 11 15.95 -9.41 -17.96
C PRO A 11 14.80 -9.32 -18.96
N VAL A 12 14.27 -8.11 -19.15
CA VAL A 12 13.26 -7.76 -20.16
C VAL A 12 13.82 -6.63 -21.04
N ALA A 13 13.65 -6.72 -22.36
CA ALA A 13 14.08 -5.65 -23.26
C ALA A 13 13.22 -4.39 -23.03
N HIS A 14 13.82 -3.20 -23.15
CA HIS A 14 13.08 -1.95 -22.93
C HIS A 14 11.85 -1.76 -23.83
N THR A 15 11.85 -2.37 -25.04
CA THR A 15 10.71 -2.36 -25.97
C THR A 15 9.53 -3.23 -25.52
N ASP A 16 9.80 -4.19 -24.62
CA ASP A 16 8.84 -5.21 -24.23
C ASP A 16 8.13 -4.86 -22.91
N MET A 17 8.46 -3.70 -22.32
CA MET A 17 7.86 -3.24 -21.06
C MET A 17 6.35 -2.97 -21.16
N GLY A 18 5.86 -2.59 -22.35
CA GLY A 18 4.47 -2.19 -22.53
C GLY A 18 4.04 -1.05 -21.59
N LEU A 19 2.76 -1.08 -21.18
CA LEU A 19 2.24 -0.15 -20.17
C LEU A 19 2.86 -0.49 -18.81
N THR A 20 3.57 0.47 -18.21
CA THR A 20 4.32 0.26 -16.96
C THR A 20 3.90 1.25 -15.88
N LEU A 21 3.71 0.75 -14.66
CA LEU A 21 3.63 1.56 -13.43
C LEU A 21 5.01 1.60 -12.77
N PRO A 22 5.70 2.76 -12.74
CA PRO A 22 7.11 2.81 -12.37
C PRO A 22 7.39 2.82 -10.87
N HIS A 23 6.38 3.03 -10.02
CA HIS A 23 6.54 3.05 -8.57
C HIS A 23 5.26 2.54 -7.89
N GLU A 24 5.28 1.31 -7.44
CA GLU A 24 4.17 0.66 -6.74
C GLU A 24 4.71 -0.20 -5.60
N HIS A 25 3.89 -0.44 -4.58
CA HIS A 25 4.20 -1.39 -3.52
C HIS A 25 3.36 -2.67 -3.72
N LEU A 26 4.02 -3.77 -4.10
CA LEU A 26 3.36 -5.08 -4.17
C LEU A 26 3.31 -5.74 -2.79
N PHE A 27 4.40 -5.62 -2.04
CA PHE A 27 4.51 -6.06 -0.65
C PHE A 27 5.27 -5.00 0.13
N ASN A 28 4.65 -4.48 1.17
CA ASN A 28 5.26 -3.63 2.19
C ASN A 28 4.59 -3.94 3.54
N ASP A 29 5.27 -3.58 4.62
CA ASP A 29 4.76 -3.76 5.98
C ASP A 29 5.10 -2.49 6.77
N LEU A 30 4.05 -1.80 7.21
CA LEU A 30 4.12 -0.57 7.99
C LEU A 30 3.64 -0.79 9.44
N SER A 31 3.55 -2.05 9.89
CA SER A 31 3.04 -2.42 11.22
C SER A 31 3.84 -1.81 12.39
N SER A 32 5.10 -1.43 12.15
CA SER A 32 5.94 -0.75 13.14
C SER A 32 5.61 0.73 13.36
N VAL A 33 4.74 1.30 12.52
CA VAL A 33 4.40 2.73 12.51
C VAL A 33 2.88 2.95 12.40
N VAL A 34 2.10 2.08 13.05
CA VAL A 34 0.66 2.32 13.26
C VAL A 34 0.50 3.53 14.17
N ASP A 35 -0.25 4.53 13.71
CA ASP A 35 -0.51 5.75 14.46
C ASP A 35 -1.62 5.56 15.50
N GLU A 36 -1.59 6.37 16.55
CA GLU A 36 -2.76 6.52 17.43
C GLU A 36 -3.91 7.20 16.68
N PRO A 37 -5.19 6.87 16.96
CA PRO A 37 -6.33 7.48 16.29
C PRO A 37 -6.35 9.01 16.46
N HIS A 38 -6.33 9.74 15.33
CA HIS A 38 -6.15 11.19 15.33
C HIS A 38 -7.45 11.98 15.55
N TYR A 39 -8.58 11.45 15.08
CA TYR A 39 -9.90 12.08 15.19
C TYR A 39 -10.82 11.28 16.14
N GLU A 40 -11.87 11.93 16.66
CA GLU A 40 -12.85 11.28 17.55
C GLU A 40 -13.50 10.04 16.88
N PHE A 41 -13.77 10.10 15.57
CA PHE A 41 -14.34 8.97 14.84
C PHE A 41 -13.34 7.81 14.64
N SER A 42 -12.04 8.09 14.67
CA SER A 42 -10.98 7.12 14.32
C SER A 42 -10.92 5.95 15.29
N GLN A 43 -11.38 6.13 16.53
CA GLN A 43 -11.49 5.02 17.49
C GLN A 43 -12.35 3.87 16.96
N GLN A 44 -13.29 4.15 16.05
CA GLN A 44 -14.13 3.14 15.42
C GLN A 44 -13.40 2.31 14.35
N LEU A 45 -12.18 2.68 13.95
CA LEU A 45 -11.37 2.00 12.95
C LEU A 45 -10.36 1.02 13.57
N VAL A 46 -9.91 1.31 14.80
CA VAL A 46 -8.92 0.52 15.52
C VAL A 46 -9.41 -0.91 15.72
N GLY A 47 -8.57 -1.87 15.36
CA GLY A 47 -8.86 -3.31 15.47
C GLY A 47 -9.86 -3.87 14.47
N LYS A 48 -10.38 -3.06 13.53
CA LYS A 48 -11.22 -3.55 12.43
C LYS A 48 -10.39 -4.02 11.25
N LYS A 49 -10.98 -4.92 10.47
CA LYS A 49 -10.49 -5.30 9.14
C LYS A 49 -10.92 -4.27 8.11
N VAL A 50 -10.01 -3.94 7.18
CA VAL A 50 -10.28 -3.02 6.08
C VAL A 50 -11.40 -3.57 5.23
N SER A 51 -12.40 -2.73 4.97
CA SER A 51 -13.54 -3.04 4.12
C SER A 51 -14.09 -1.75 3.50
N ALA A 52 -14.91 -1.89 2.45
CA ALA A 52 -15.51 -0.74 1.77
C ALA A 52 -16.36 0.12 2.72
N ASP A 53 -17.03 -0.49 3.69
CA ASP A 53 -17.89 0.19 4.67
C ASP A 53 -17.11 1.11 5.62
N LEU A 54 -15.78 0.98 5.70
CA LEU A 54 -14.91 1.83 6.52
C LEU A 54 -14.21 2.94 5.72
N GLN A 55 -14.41 3.00 4.40
CA GLN A 55 -13.76 3.99 3.53
C GLN A 55 -14.06 5.43 3.94
N TRP A 56 -15.24 5.68 4.53
CA TRP A 56 -15.60 7.01 5.04
C TRP A 56 -14.61 7.51 6.10
N GLY A 57 -13.98 6.62 6.87
CA GLY A 57 -13.00 6.98 7.90
C GLY A 57 -11.56 6.79 7.44
N LEU A 58 -11.25 5.66 6.79
CA LEU A 58 -9.87 5.31 6.37
C LEU A 58 -9.27 6.30 5.35
N LYS A 59 -10.11 7.01 4.59
CA LYS A 59 -9.64 8.08 3.68
C LYS A 59 -9.12 9.32 4.42
N HIS A 60 -9.46 9.48 5.69
CA HIS A 60 -9.06 10.61 6.52
C HIS A 60 -8.01 10.24 7.57
N ASP A 61 -8.03 9.01 8.08
CA ASP A 61 -7.07 8.52 9.07
C ASP A 61 -6.64 7.07 8.75
N PRO A 62 -5.76 6.87 7.75
CA PRO A 62 -5.43 5.55 7.23
C PRO A 62 -4.48 4.76 8.13
N TYR A 63 -3.64 5.46 8.91
CA TYR A 63 -2.52 4.86 9.63
C TYR A 63 -2.89 4.35 11.01
N CYS A 64 -4.07 4.69 11.54
CA CYS A 64 -4.56 4.16 12.81
C CYS A 64 -5.19 2.76 12.71
N CYS A 65 -5.37 2.23 11.50
CA CYS A 65 -5.91 0.90 11.27
C CYS A 65 -4.77 -0.10 11.03
N ALA A 66 -4.47 -0.94 12.03
CA ALA A 66 -3.40 -1.93 11.93
C ALA A 66 -3.52 -2.87 10.71
N ASP A 67 -4.74 -3.28 10.33
CA ASP A 67 -4.97 -4.11 9.15
C ASP A 67 -4.68 -3.39 7.82
N ASN A 68 -4.76 -2.06 7.80
CA ASN A 68 -4.41 -1.23 6.64
C ASN A 68 -2.89 -0.99 6.53
N MET A 69 -2.14 -1.31 7.59
CA MET A 69 -0.70 -1.10 7.72
C MET A 69 0.10 -2.41 7.72
N ASP A 70 -0.58 -3.55 7.71
CA ASP A 70 0.00 -4.89 7.64
C ASP A 70 0.15 -5.34 6.17
N ARG A 71 0.88 -6.45 5.96
CA ARG A 71 1.18 -7.06 4.67
C ARG A 71 0.01 -7.85 4.04
#